data_AF-A0A4Q5LE65-F1
#
_entry.id   AF-A0A4Q5LE65-F1
#
_cell.length_a   1.000
_cell.length_b   1.000
_cell.length_c   1.000
_cell.angle_alpha   90.00
_cell.angle_beta   90.00
_cell.angle_gamma   90.00
#
_symmetry.space_group_name_H-M   'P 1'
#
loop_
_entity.id
_entity.type
_entity.pdbx_description
1 polymer ?
#
loop_
_entity_poly.entity_id
_entity_poly.type
_entity_poly.pdbx_seq_one_letter_code
_entity_poly.pdbx_strand_id
1 'polypeptide(L)'
;MNEDLQLRLADNAKAWQELSLSITTTEKEAFDRMHDGLFAAHGSHFMAHVYRLAFEKVLQNMPDAERSKLLAAFQQATESAVAQHFSTYPSVAACLACHARKP
;
A
#
# COMPACT_ATOMS: atom_id res chain seq x y z
N MET A 1 -32.34 20.90 -16.09
CA MET A 1 -30.93 20.99 -15.67
C MET A 1 -30.15 20.05 -16.57
N ASN A 2 -29.08 20.50 -17.22
CA ASN A 2 -28.48 19.79 -18.37
C ASN A 2 -27.69 18.56 -17.88
N GLU A 3 -28.04 17.36 -18.34
CA GLU A 3 -27.44 16.08 -17.90
C GLU A 3 -25.91 16.06 -18.10
N ASP A 4 -25.42 16.71 -19.17
CA ASP A 4 -23.97 16.90 -19.44
C ASP A 4 -23.27 17.67 -18.30
N LEU A 5 -23.97 18.61 -17.65
CA LEU A 5 -23.41 19.38 -16.55
C LEU A 5 -23.32 18.56 -15.26
N GLN A 6 -24.26 17.63 -15.03
CA GLN A 6 -24.21 16.71 -13.89
C GLN A 6 -23.10 15.65 -14.06
N LEU A 7 -22.94 15.11 -15.27
CA LEU A 7 -21.85 14.18 -15.60
C LEU A 7 -20.47 14.82 -15.37
N ARG A 8 -20.26 16.04 -15.89
CA ARG A 8 -18.99 16.77 -15.69
C ARG A 8 -18.68 17.05 -14.21
N LEU A 9 -19.70 17.33 -13.40
CA LEU A 9 -19.53 17.54 -11.96
C LEU A 9 -19.17 16.24 -11.23
N ALA A 10 -19.80 15.12 -11.61
CA ALA A 10 -19.49 13.82 -11.04
C ALA A 10 -18.06 13.37 -11.38
N ASP A 11 -17.64 13.56 -12.63
CA ASP A 11 -16.28 13.23 -13.08
C ASP A 11 -15.23 14.11 -12.37
N ASN A 12 -15.52 15.40 -12.21
CA ASN A 12 -14.65 16.33 -11.49
C ASN A 12 -14.53 15.95 -10.01
N ALA A 13 -15.65 15.62 -9.35
CA ALA A 13 -15.65 15.17 -7.96
C ALA A 13 -14.85 13.87 -7.78
N LYS A 14 -14.97 12.93 -8.72
CA LYS A 14 -14.20 11.69 -8.73
C LYS A 14 -12.70 11.96 -8.88
N ALA A 15 -12.31 12.84 -9.80
CA ALA A 15 -10.91 13.23 -10.00
C ALA A 15 -10.32 13.92 -8.75
N TRP A 16 -11.09 14.80 -8.09
CA TRP A 16 -10.65 15.41 -6.82
C TRP A 16 -10.54 14.40 -5.68
N GLN A 17 -11.42 13.41 -5.65
CA GLN A 17 -11.34 12.32 -4.68
C GLN A 17 -10.14 11.42 -4.94
N GLU A 18 -9.85 11.08 -6.19
CA GLU A 18 -8.65 10.32 -6.57
C GLU A 18 -7.37 11.10 -6.22
N LEU A 19 -7.36 12.41 -6.46
CA LEU A 19 -6.24 13.28 -6.09
C LEU A 19 -6.08 13.37 -4.57
N SER A 20 -7.16 13.51 -3.80
CA SER A 20 -7.10 13.59 -2.34
C SER A 20 -6.72 12.27 -1.67
N LEU A 21 -6.92 11.15 -2.37
CA LEU A 21 -6.51 9.82 -1.94
C LEU A 21 -5.09 9.44 -2.42
N SER A 22 -4.46 10.27 -3.25
CA SER A 22 -3.08 10.05 -3.69
C SER A 22 -2.10 10.56 -2.64
N ILE A 23 -1.06 9.77 -2.35
CA ILE A 23 0.07 10.28 -1.57
C ILE A 23 0.80 11.31 -2.43
N THR A 24 0.93 12.53 -1.92
CA THR A 24 1.67 13.58 -2.62
C THR A 24 3.15 13.19 -2.72
N THR A 25 3.86 13.70 -3.73
CA THR A 25 5.31 13.48 -3.86
C THR A 25 6.06 13.85 -2.58
N THR A 26 5.66 14.94 -1.91
CA THR A 26 6.24 15.40 -0.65
C THR A 26 6.03 14.41 0.50
N GLU A 27 4.81 13.87 0.65
CA GLU A 27 4.50 12.88 1.69
C GLU A 27 5.26 11.58 1.47
N LYS A 28 5.40 11.16 0.20
CA LYS A 28 6.21 10.00 -0.15
C LYS A 28 7.67 10.21 0.18
N GLU A 29 8.27 11.33 -0.21
CA GLU A 29 9.68 11.63 0.12
C GLU A 29 9.92 11.71 1.63
N ALA A 30 8.95 12.25 2.38
CA ALA A 30 9.05 12.29 3.83
C ALA A 30 9.01 10.87 4.43
N PHE A 31 8.12 10.01 3.92
CA PHE A 31 8.06 8.61 4.31
C PHE A 31 9.36 7.87 3.97
N ASP A 32 9.85 8.00 2.73
CA ASP A 32 11.07 7.34 2.24
C ASP A 32 12.27 7.70 3.12
N ARG A 33 12.48 8.99 3.43
CA ARG A 33 13.57 9.44 4.32
C ARG A 33 13.50 8.81 5.71
N MET A 34 12.30 8.74 6.29
CA MET A 34 12.09 8.14 7.61
C MET A 34 12.30 6.62 7.57
N HIS A 35 11.70 5.93 6.59
CA HIS A 35 11.83 4.49 6.38
C HIS A 35 13.30 4.12 6.18
N ASP A 36 13.97 4.75 5.22
CA ASP A 36 15.31 4.37 4.78
C ASP A 36 16.36 4.66 5.86
N GLY A 37 16.22 5.75 6.60
CA GLY A 37 17.12 6.06 7.72
C GLY A 37 17.04 5.00 8.83
N LEU A 38 15.83 4.60 9.22
CA LEU A 38 15.63 3.56 10.23
C LEU A 38 16.05 2.18 9.72
N PHE A 39 15.74 1.87 8.46
CA PHE A 39 16.13 0.61 7.83
C PHE A 39 17.65 0.48 7.75
N ALA A 40 18.36 1.51 7.32
CA ALA A 40 19.82 1.51 7.25
C ALA A 40 20.48 1.32 8.63
N ALA A 41 19.89 1.90 9.67
CA ALA A 41 20.43 1.83 11.03
C ALA A 41 20.15 0.48 11.74
N HIS A 42 19.02 -0.17 11.46
CA HIS A 42 18.52 -1.27 12.28
C HIS A 42 18.13 -2.55 11.52
N GLY A 43 17.98 -2.48 10.20
CA GLY A 43 17.67 -3.62 9.33
C GLY A 43 16.20 -4.07 9.35
N SER A 44 15.91 -5.05 8.48
CA SER A 44 14.54 -5.47 8.15
C SER A 44 13.75 -6.05 9.33
N HIS A 45 14.39 -6.85 10.20
CA HIS A 45 13.70 -7.46 11.34
C HIS A 45 13.21 -6.42 12.35
N PHE A 46 14.06 -5.43 12.64
CA PHE A 46 13.67 -4.30 13.48
C PHE A 46 12.52 -3.52 12.85
N MET A 47 12.62 -3.21 11.56
CA MET A 47 11.58 -2.45 10.84
C MET A 47 10.23 -3.17 10.84
N ALA A 48 10.20 -4.49 10.62
CA ALA A 48 8.98 -5.28 10.69
C ALA A 48 8.30 -5.17 12.07
N HIS A 49 9.09 -5.21 13.15
CA HIS A 49 8.58 -5.05 14.51
C HIS A 49 8.05 -3.63 14.78
N VAL A 50 8.81 -2.61 14.39
CA VAL A 50 8.42 -1.20 14.54
C VAL A 50 7.14 -0.90 13.78
N TYR A 51 7.01 -1.35 12.53
CA TYR A 51 5.79 -1.13 11.75
C TYR A 51 4.58 -1.82 12.36
N ARG A 52 4.72 -3.06 12.83
CA ARG A 52 3.64 -3.74 13.55
C ARG A 52 3.19 -2.92 14.76
N LEU A 53 4.12 -2.49 15.61
CA LEU A 53 3.80 -1.71 16.82
C LEU A 53 3.17 -0.35 16.48
N ALA A 54 3.70 0.35 15.49
CA ALA A 54 3.17 1.63 15.05
C ALA A 54 1.73 1.48 14.54
N PHE A 55 1.48 0.44 13.73
CA PHE A 55 0.15 0.16 13.20
C PHE A 55 -0.84 -0.23 14.31
N GLU A 56 -0.44 -1.08 15.27
CA GLU A 56 -1.25 -1.43 16.45
C GLU A 56 -1.67 -0.18 17.24
N LYS A 57 -0.76 0.78 17.45
CA LYS A 57 -1.07 2.06 18.11
C LYS A 57 -2.04 2.92 17.31
N VAL A 58 -1.92 2.96 15.99
CA VAL A 58 -2.87 3.68 15.13
C VAL A 58 -4.27 3.07 15.27
N LEU A 59 -4.39 1.74 15.21
CA LEU A 59 -5.67 1.05 15.33
C LEU A 59 -6.35 1.30 16.69
N GLN A 60 -5.59 1.32 17.78
CA GLN A 60 -6.10 1.58 19.13
C GLN A 60 -6.75 2.96 19.29
N ASN A 61 -6.29 3.94 18.53
CA ASN A 61 -6.77 5.32 18.62
C ASN A 61 -7.83 5.66 17.55
N MET A 62 -8.29 4.67 16.78
CA MET A 62 -9.19 4.87 15.66
C MET A 62 -10.62 4.37 15.97
N PRO A 63 -11.67 5.13 15.59
CA PRO A 63 -13.06 4.66 15.69
C PRO A 63 -13.28 3.35 14.90
N ASP A 64 -14.17 2.49 15.37
CA ASP A 64 -14.37 1.13 14.82
C ASP A 64 -14.63 1.10 13.31
N ALA A 65 -15.44 2.03 12.79
CA ALA A 65 -15.75 2.10 11.36
C ALA A 65 -14.51 2.43 10.51
N GLU A 66 -13.70 3.39 10.95
CA GLU A 66 -12.45 3.77 10.26
C GLU A 66 -11.38 2.69 10.42
N ARG A 67 -11.31 2.05 11.60
CA ARG A 67 -10.41 0.91 11.84
C ARG A 67 -10.69 -0.24 10.89
N SER A 68 -11.98 -0.54 10.65
CA SER A 68 -12.39 -1.62 9.76
C SER A 68 -12.03 -1.31 8.30
N LYS A 69 -12.23 -0.07 7.85
CA LYS A 69 -11.80 0.38 6.51
C LYS A 69 -10.29 0.30 6.34
N LEU A 70 -9.53 0.77 7.34
CA LEU A 70 -8.07 0.73 7.31
C LEU A 70 -7.56 -0.72 7.23
N LEU A 71 -8.12 -1.64 8.02
CA LEU A 71 -7.72 -3.06 7.99
C LEU A 71 -7.97 -3.70 6.62
N ALA A 72 -9.13 -3.45 6.02
CA ALA A 72 -9.45 -3.98 4.70
C ALA A 72 -8.51 -3.42 3.62
N ALA A 73 -8.27 -2.10 3.63
CA ALA A 73 -7.34 -1.46 2.69
C ALA A 73 -5.90 -1.96 2.88
N PHE A 74 -5.45 -2.12 4.13
CA PHE A 74 -4.11 -2.61 4.46
C PHE A 74 -3.92 -4.06 4.02
N GLN A 75 -4.92 -4.93 4.23
CA GLN A 75 -4.87 -6.31 3.75
C GLN A 75 -4.72 -6.36 2.22
N GLN A 76 -5.57 -5.64 1.49
CA GLN A 76 -5.53 -5.59 0.03
C GLN A 76 -4.17 -5.07 -0.48
N ALA A 77 -3.65 -4.00 0.13
CA ALA A 77 -2.34 -3.46 -0.24
C ALA A 77 -1.20 -4.46 0.03
N THR A 78 -1.26 -5.18 1.14
CA THR A 78 -0.26 -6.20 1.50
C THR A 78 -0.29 -7.37 0.52
N GLU A 79 -1.48 -7.89 0.20
CA GLU A 79 -1.65 -8.96 -0.79
C GLU A 79 -1.13 -8.55 -2.17
N SER A 80 -1.43 -7.31 -2.59
CA SER A 80 -0.93 -6.75 -3.85
C SER A 80 0.59 -6.62 -3.86
N ALA A 81 1.20 -6.11 -2.78
CA ALA A 81 2.65 -5.98 -2.66
C ALA A 81 3.36 -7.35 -2.67
N VAL A 82 2.80 -8.35 -2.00
CA VAL A 82 3.31 -9.73 -2.02
C VAL A 82 3.24 -10.31 -3.43
N ALA A 83 2.11 -10.15 -4.11
CA ALA A 83 1.94 -10.62 -5.49
C ALA A 83 2.94 -9.95 -6.44
N GLN A 84 3.15 -8.64 -6.31
CA GLN A 84 4.13 -7.88 -7.10
C GLN A 84 5.57 -8.33 -6.80
N HIS A 85 5.88 -8.65 -5.56
CA HIS A 85 7.20 -9.18 -5.21
C HIS A 85 7.46 -10.51 -5.89
N PHE A 86 6.51 -11.45 -5.83
CA PHE A 86 6.66 -12.76 -6.48
C PHE A 86 6.63 -12.71 -8.01
N SER A 87 5.99 -11.70 -8.61
CA SER A 87 6.05 -11.51 -10.06
C SER A 87 7.41 -10.98 -10.52
N THR A 88 8.05 -10.14 -9.69
CA THR A 88 9.37 -9.54 -9.99
C THR A 88 10.52 -10.47 -9.61
N TYR A 89 10.37 -11.19 -8.50
CA TYR A 89 11.34 -12.13 -7.95
C TYR A 89 10.64 -13.47 -7.72
N PRO A 90 10.57 -14.33 -8.75
CA PRO A 90 9.95 -15.64 -8.64
C PRO A 90 10.58 -16.43 -7.51
N SER A 91 9.76 -17.12 -6.73
CA SER A 91 10.29 -18.01 -5.69
C SER A 91 11.15 -19.12 -6.32
N VAL A 92 12.07 -19.69 -5.54
CA VAL A 92 12.90 -20.83 -5.99
C VAL A 92 12.02 -21.97 -6.50
N ALA A 93 10.88 -22.23 -5.86
CA ALA A 93 9.91 -23.22 -6.30
C ALA A 93 9.28 -22.88 -7.68
N ALA A 94 8.94 -21.61 -7.92
CA ALA A 94 8.42 -21.17 -9.21
C ALA A 94 9.49 -21.27 -10.33
N CYS A 95 10.74 -20.97 -10.00
CA CYS A 95 11.88 -21.14 -10.90
C CYS A 95 12.08 -22.63 -11.25
N LEU A 96 12.14 -23.51 -10.25
CA LEU A 96 12.27 -24.96 -10.44
C LEU A 96 11.13 -25.54 -11.30
N ALA A 97 9.88 -25.11 -11.06
CA ALA A 97 8.74 -25.53 -11.85
C ALA A 97 8.80 -25.04 -13.31
N CYS A 98 9.35 -23.84 -13.57
CA CYS A 98 9.57 -23.33 -14.92
C CYS A 98 10.64 -24.15 -15.65
N HIS A 99 11.77 -24.42 -14.99
CA HIS A 99 12.88 -25.19 -15.57
C HIS A 99 12.55 -26.67 -15.77
N ALA A 100 11.69 -27.26 -14.93
CA ALA A 100 11.20 -28.63 -15.11
C ALA A 100 10.22 -28.78 -16.29
N ARG A 101 9.67 -27.67 -16.81
CA ARG A 101 8.75 -27.65 -17.96
C ARG A 101 9.44 -27.37 -19.30
N LYS A 102 10.76 -27.10 -19.32
CA LYS A 102 11.53 -27.07 -20.56
C LYS A 102 11.92 -28.51 -20.93
N PRO A 103 11.61 -28.98 -22.16
CA PRO A 103 12.06 -30.28 -22.64
C PRO A 103 13.59 -30.35 -22.79
#